data_AF-A0A2V6CZN5-F1
#
_entry.id   AF-A0A2V6CZN5-F1
#
_cell.length_a   1.000
_cell.length_b   1.000
_cell.length_c   1.000
_cell.angle_alpha   90.00
_cell.angle_beta   90.00
_cell.angle_gamma   90.00
#
_symmetry.space_group_name_H-M   'P 1'
#
loop_
_entity.id
_entity.type
_entity.pdbx_description
1 polymer ?
#
loop_
_entity_poly.entity_id
_entity_poly.type
_entity_poly.pdbx_seq_one_letter_code
_entity_poly.pdbx_strand_id
1 'polypeptide(L)' 'AAVMQLNDKFADLLRRGAIVQGKALPQERNEPEILSLPRLILCPHRRSFGRFRQLLDAINRAECG' A
#
# COMPACT_ATOMS: atom_id res chain seq x y z
N ALA A 1 2.18 13.61 1.80
CA ALA A 1 2.81 13.75 0.47
C ALA A 1 3.07 12.40 -0.20
N ALA A 2 3.75 11.44 0.44
CA ALA A 2 4.10 10.15 -0.17
C ALA A 2 2.87 9.36 -0.70
N VAL A 3 1.81 9.20 0.09
CA VAL A 3 0.61 8.46 -0.31
C VAL A 3 -0.12 9.10 -1.52
N MET A 4 -0.13 10.43 -1.62
CA MET A 4 -0.73 11.10 -2.79
C MET A 4 0.04 10.79 -4.07
N GLN A 5 1.38 10.74 -4.01
CA GLN A 5 2.19 10.37 -5.17
C GLN A 5 1.99 8.91 -5.58
N LEU A 6 1.73 8.01 -4.60
CA LEU A 6 1.38 6.62 -4.91
C LEU A 6 0.03 6.55 -5.63
N ASN A 7 -0.96 7.33 -5.21
CA ASN A 7 -2.26 7.39 -5.89
C ASN A 7 -2.12 7.89 -7.33
N ASP A 8 -1.31 8.92 -7.57
CA ASP A 8 -1.07 9.45 -8.91
C ASP A 8 -0.41 8.42 -9.84
N LYS A 9 0.64 7.73 -9.36
CA LYS A 9 1.44 6.79 -10.17
C LYS A 9 0.78 5.43 -10.41
N PHE A 10 -0.07 4.99 -9.47
CA PHE A 10 -0.60 3.63 -9.41
C PHE A 10 -2.13 3.56 -9.35
N ALA A 11 -2.85 4.63 -9.72
CA ALA A 11 -4.32 4.63 -9.79
C ALA A 11 -4.89 3.49 -10.65
N ASP A 12 -4.18 3.12 -11.71
CA ASP A 12 -4.58 2.04 -12.61
C ASP A 12 -4.52 0.65 -11.96
N LEU A 13 -3.78 0.46 -10.86
CA LEU A 13 -3.80 -0.79 -10.10
C LEU A 13 -5.10 -0.96 -9.31
N LEU A 14 -5.81 0.13 -9.04
CA LEU A 14 -6.98 0.15 -8.18
C LEU A 14 -8.22 -0.25 -8.95
N ARG A 15 -8.93 -1.26 -8.44
CA ARG A 15 -10.29 -1.56 -8.90
C ARG A 15 -11.26 -0.44 -8.50
N ARG A 16 -11.05 0.13 -7.32
CA ARG A 16 -11.86 1.19 -6.73
C ARG A 16 -11.11 1.87 -5.59
N GLY A 17 -11.55 3.08 -5.25
CA GLY A 17 -11.01 3.83 -4.12
C GLY A 17 -9.61 4.36 -4.39
N ALA A 18 -8.84 4.53 -3.31
CA ALA A 18 -7.52 5.12 -3.30
C ALA A 18 -6.58 4.27 -2.41
N ILE A 19 -5.28 4.43 -2.61
CA ILE A 19 -4.28 3.99 -1.64
C ILE A 19 -4.37 4.93 -0.43
N VAL A 20 -4.56 4.40 0.77
CA VAL A 20 -4.64 5.17 2.01
C VAL A 20 -3.73 4.58 3.07
N GLN A 21 -3.18 5.44 3.93
CA GLN A 21 -2.45 4.99 5.11
C GLN A 21 -3.43 4.78 6.26
N GLY A 22 -3.32 3.64 6.94
CA GLY A 22 -4.21 3.26 8.03
C GLY A 22 -3.46 2.60 9.19
N LYS A 23 -4.25 2.12 10.15
CA LYS A 23 -3.77 1.30 11.27
C LYS A 23 -3.94 -0.19 10.93
N ALA A 24 -3.42 -1.04 11.81
CA ALA A 24 -3.69 -2.46 11.79
C ALA A 24 -5.18 -2.76 11.65
N LEU A 25 -5.51 -3.66 10.74
CA LEU A 25 -6.84 -4.15 10.52
C LEU A 25 -7.25 -5.08 11.67
N PRO A 26 -8.55 -5.19 11.99
CA PRO A 26 -9.02 -6.08 13.06
C PRO A 26 -8.57 -7.54 12.92
N GLN A 27 -8.30 -8.00 11.70
CA GLN A 27 -7.84 -9.35 11.39
C GLN A 27 -6.38 -9.59 11.82
N GLU A 28 -5.56 -8.54 11.96
CA GLU A 28 -4.14 -8.61 12.33
C GLU A 28 -3.94 -8.70 13.86
N ARG A 29 -5.01 -8.76 14.65
CA ARG A 29 -4.95 -8.77 16.13
C ARG A 29 -4.11 -9.90 16.72
N ASN A 30 -3.96 -11.01 16.00
CA ASN A 30 -3.18 -12.17 16.43
C ASN A 30 -1.69 -12.09 16.04
N GLU A 31 -1.25 -11.00 15.40
CA GLU A 31 0.13 -10.77 14.96
C GLU A 31 0.71 -9.55 15.70
N PRO A 32 0.93 -9.65 17.03
CA PRO A 32 1.31 -8.52 17.88
C PRO A 32 2.61 -7.84 17.43
N GLU A 33 3.54 -8.58 16.84
CA GLU A 33 4.83 -8.11 16.35
C GLU A 33 4.72 -7.06 15.24
N ILE A 34 3.62 -7.07 14.47
CA ILE A 34 3.41 -6.09 13.39
C ILE A 34 2.38 -5.03 13.75
N LEU A 35 1.62 -5.12 14.85
CA LEU A 35 0.51 -4.19 15.16
C LEU A 35 0.92 -2.71 15.21
N SER A 36 2.17 -2.41 15.57
CA SER A 36 2.71 -1.05 15.64
C SER A 36 3.02 -0.42 14.27
N LEU A 37 3.15 -1.23 13.21
CA LEU A 37 3.56 -0.76 11.89
C LEU A 37 2.46 0.08 11.18
N PRO A 38 2.81 1.00 10.28
CA PRO A 38 1.80 1.64 9.43
C PRO A 38 1.25 0.66 8.38
N ARG A 39 -0.03 0.81 7.98
CA ARG A 39 -0.64 0.01 6.90
C ARG A 39 -0.84 0.86 5.66
N LEU A 40 -0.57 0.30 4.49
CA LEU A 40 -1.05 0.82 3.22
C LEU A 40 -2.23 -0.04 2.74
N ILE A 41 -3.41 0.57 2.71
CA ILE A 41 -4.67 -0.08 2.35
C ILE A 41 -5.04 0.33 0.93
N LEU A 42 -5.37 -0.65 0.08
CA LEU A 42 -5.78 -0.46 -1.30
C LEU A 42 -6.69 -1.61 -1.77
N CYS A 43 -7.52 -1.34 -2.78
CA CYS A 43 -8.43 -2.33 -3.37
C CYS A 43 -8.02 -2.60 -4.83
N PRO A 44 -7.06 -3.49 -5.09
CA PRO A 44 -6.56 -3.64 -6.44
C PRO A 44 -7.39 -4.62 -7.27
N HIS A 45 -7.24 -4.54 -8.60
CA HIS A 45 -7.67 -5.63 -9.48
C HIS A 45 -6.55 -6.67 -9.66
N ARG A 46 -6.91 -7.92 -9.98
CA ARG A 46 -5.95 -9.01 -10.22
C ARG A 46 -5.43 -8.99 -11.67
N ARG A 47 -4.77 -7.91 -12.06
CA ARG A 47 -4.08 -7.75 -13.36
C ARG A 47 -2.73 -7.07 -13.11
N SER A 48 -1.78 -7.28 -14.01
CA SER A 48 -0.49 -6.53 -14.02
C SER A 48 0.42 -6.73 -12.81
N PHE A 49 0.84 -7.98 -12.54
CA PHE A 49 1.78 -8.32 -11.46
C PHE A 49 3.09 -7.51 -11.47
N GLY A 50 3.64 -7.21 -12.65
CA GLY A 50 4.86 -6.39 -12.77
C GLY A 50 4.70 -4.98 -12.19
N ARG A 51 3.49 -4.41 -12.30
CA ARG A 51 3.21 -3.06 -11.80
C ARG A 51 3.03 -3.03 -10.27
N PHE A 52 2.56 -4.12 -9.67
CA PHE A 52 2.62 -4.28 -8.21
C PHE A 52 4.07 -4.32 -7.71
N ARG A 53 4.99 -4.95 -8.44
CA ARG A 53 6.40 -4.92 -8.06
C ARG A 53 6.95 -3.49 -8.03
N GLN A 54 6.61 -2.69 -9.04
CA GLN A 54 6.99 -1.27 -9.07
C GLN A 54 6.41 -0.46 -7.91
N LEU A 55 5.17 -0.76 -7.47
CA LEU A 55 4.59 -0.15 -6.28
C LEU A 55 5.41 -0.48 -5.02
N LEU A 56 5.77 -1.75 -4.83
CA LEU A 56 6.61 -2.17 -3.70
C LEU A 56 7.98 -1.49 -3.74
N ASP A 57 8.61 -1.41 -4.92
CA ASP A 57 9.89 -0.74 -5.08
C ASP A 57 9.80 0.77 -4.76
N ALA A 58 8.68 1.42 -5.12
CA ALA A 58 8.44 2.84 -4.80
C ALA A 58 8.24 3.07 -3.30
N ILE A 59 7.54 2.16 -2.60
CA ILE A 59 7.35 2.20 -1.15
C ILE A 59 8.70 2.06 -0.45
N ASN A 60 9.46 1.01 -0.76
CA ASN A 60 10.76 0.73 -0.12
C ASN A 60 11.76 1.88 -0.32
N ARG A 61 11.74 2.55 -1.48
CA ARG A 61 12.59 3.73 -1.74
C ARG A 61 12.19 4.95 -0.93
N ALA A 62 10.90 5.09 -0.59
CA ALA A 62 10.42 6.20 0.22
C ALA A 62 10.81 6.05 1.70
N GLU A 63 11.07 4.83 2.18
CA GLU A 63 11.57 4.55 3.54
C GLU A 63 13.09 4.77 3.68
N CYS A 64 13.80 5.00 2.57
CA CYS A 64 15.25 5.15 2.54
C CYS A 64 15.72 6.62 2.64
N GLY A 65 14.95 7.48 3.32
CA GLY A 65 15.22 8.92 3.50
C GLY A 65 15.12 9.38 4.94
#